data_AF-A0A452XFY1-F1
#
_entry.id   AF-A0A452XFY1-F1
#
_cell.length_a   1.000
_cell.length_b   1.000
_cell.length_c   1.000
_cell.angle_alpha   90.00
_cell.angle_beta   90.00
_cell.angle_gamma   90.00
#
_symmetry.space_group_name_H-M   'P 1'
#
loop_
_entity.id
_entity.type
_entity.pdbx_description
1 polymer ?
#
loop_
_entity_poly.entity_id
_entity_poly.type
_entity_poly.pdbx_seq_one_letter_code
_entity_poly.pdbx_strand_id
1 'polypeptide(L)'
;MLDLAERDAIMARDAIESGAAADYRALVEVFTRRKQDQLFFTKQAYLARFKKNLEQDMVTDPSHPYQRLLVALATSHKSHHDEPSRHIAKCDARRLYDAKNGGGTGSVDEAAILEMFSKRSIPQLRLALCSYKHIYGHDFTKALKKNLAGDFEESLRVVVKCIYTPSKYYCKVNNRKQAVLHLNLYYYIAGP
;
A
#
# COMPACT_ATOMS: atom_id res chain seq x y z
N MET A 1 -7.81 23.37 10.65
CA MET A 1 -8.18 21.99 10.26
C MET A 1 -7.17 21.56 9.20
N LEU A 2 -6.42 20.47 9.40
CA LEU A 2 -5.42 20.02 8.42
C LEU A 2 -6.12 19.56 7.13
N ASP A 3 -5.52 19.89 5.98
CA ASP A 3 -6.02 19.38 4.71
C ASP A 3 -5.75 17.87 4.57
N LEU A 4 -6.32 17.28 3.52
CA LEU A 4 -6.21 15.84 3.28
C LEU A 4 -4.77 15.37 3.02
N ALA A 5 -4.01 16.17 2.26
CA ALA A 5 -2.65 15.85 1.85
C ALA A 5 -1.67 15.96 3.03
N GLU A 6 -1.84 16.97 3.88
CA GLU A 6 -1.07 17.14 5.12
C GLU A 6 -1.30 15.99 6.09
N ARG A 7 -2.55 15.54 6.23
CA ARG A 7 -2.89 14.39 7.11
C ARG A 7 -2.26 13.10 6.63
N ASP A 8 -2.30 12.85 5.33
CA ASP A 8 -1.67 11.68 4.74
C ASP A 8 -0.14 11.74 4.86
N ALA A 9 0.45 12.94 4.69
CA ALA A 9 1.88 13.15 4.87
C ALA A 9 2.33 12.88 6.31
N ILE A 10 1.58 13.37 7.31
CA ILE A 10 1.86 13.08 8.73
C ILE A 10 1.73 11.58 9.01
N MET A 11 0.67 10.94 8.51
CA MET A 11 0.51 9.49 8.66
C MET A 11 1.67 8.70 8.05
N ALA A 12 2.18 9.14 6.90
CA ALA A 12 3.35 8.52 6.29
C ALA A 12 4.59 8.67 7.16
N ARG A 13 4.81 9.87 7.74
CA ARG A 13 5.95 10.13 8.62
C ARG A 13 5.88 9.29 9.90
N ASP A 14 4.72 9.26 10.55
CA ASP A 14 4.48 8.44 11.75
C ASP A 14 4.77 6.94 11.48
N ALA A 15 4.37 6.43 10.32
CA ALA A 15 4.60 5.03 9.93
C ALA A 15 6.09 4.73 9.67
N ILE A 16 6.82 5.67 9.04
CA ILE A 16 8.25 5.54 8.79
C ILE A 16 9.04 5.59 10.11
N GLU A 17 8.71 6.51 11.02
CA GLU A 17 9.41 6.67 12.30
C GLU A 17 9.15 5.52 13.27
N SER A 18 7.90 5.03 13.35
CA SER A 18 7.55 3.90 14.22
C SER A 18 8.15 2.58 13.73
N GLY A 19 8.30 2.40 12.42
CA GLY A 19 8.70 1.14 11.80
C GLY A 19 7.69 0.00 12.01
N ALA A 20 6.51 0.28 12.57
CA ALA A 20 5.55 -0.74 12.97
C ALA A 20 4.67 -1.20 11.80
N ALA A 21 4.51 -2.52 11.63
CA ALA A 21 3.67 -3.11 10.59
C ALA A 21 2.22 -2.60 10.61
N ALA A 22 1.68 -2.25 11.78
CA ALA A 22 0.32 -1.71 11.92
C ALA A 22 0.16 -0.32 11.29
N ASP A 23 1.19 0.53 11.38
CA ASP A 23 1.17 1.89 10.83
C ASP A 23 1.39 1.86 9.32
N TYR A 24 2.31 1.01 8.84
CA TYR A 24 2.45 0.76 7.40
C TYR A 24 1.17 0.23 6.76
N ARG A 25 0.41 -0.63 7.45
CA ARG A 25 -0.88 -1.10 6.96
C ARG A 25 -1.88 0.04 6.79
N ALA A 26 -1.92 1.00 7.71
CA ALA A 26 -2.77 2.18 7.55
C ALA A 26 -2.34 3.02 6.34
N LEU A 27 -1.03 3.16 6.12
CA LEU A 27 -0.47 3.85 4.97
C LEU A 27 -0.82 3.18 3.63
N VAL A 28 -0.78 1.84 3.57
CA VAL A 28 -1.23 1.05 2.41
C VAL A 28 -2.70 1.31 2.08
N GLU A 29 -3.57 1.38 3.09
CA GLU A 29 -4.99 1.69 2.86
C GLU A 29 -5.18 3.09 2.28
N VAL A 30 -4.38 4.07 2.69
CA VAL A 30 -4.39 5.41 2.09
C VAL A 30 -3.94 5.34 0.64
N PHE A 31 -2.75 4.79 0.38
CA PHE A 31 -2.14 4.78 -0.95
C PHE A 31 -2.97 4.03 -1.99
N THR A 32 -3.61 2.93 -1.61
CA THR A 32 -4.48 2.16 -2.52
C THR A 32 -5.82 2.84 -2.82
N ARG A 33 -6.21 3.87 -2.05
CA ARG A 33 -7.46 4.64 -2.22
C ARG A 33 -7.28 6.00 -2.87
N ARG A 34 -6.12 6.62 -2.69
CA ARG A 34 -5.86 7.96 -3.23
C ARG A 34 -5.80 7.91 -4.75
N LYS A 35 -6.46 8.88 -5.38
CA LYS A 35 -6.25 9.17 -6.79
C LYS A 35 -4.84 9.73 -6.99
N GLN A 36 -4.36 9.67 -8.21
CA GLN A 36 -3.03 10.18 -8.58
C GLN A 36 -2.79 11.61 -8.09
N ASP A 37 -3.72 12.52 -8.34
CA ASP A 37 -3.59 13.92 -7.91
C ASP A 37 -3.49 14.04 -6.38
N GLN A 38 -4.24 13.22 -5.65
CA GLN A 38 -4.19 13.21 -4.18
C GLN A 38 -2.84 12.71 -3.65
N LEU A 39 -2.25 11.69 -4.29
CA LEU A 39 -0.89 11.23 -3.96
C LEU A 39 0.15 12.30 -4.30
N PHE A 40 -0.02 12.99 -5.43
CA PHE A 40 0.86 14.11 -5.79
C PHE A 40 0.84 15.21 -4.73
N PHE A 41 -0.35 15.66 -4.30
CA PHE A 41 -0.46 16.65 -3.23
C PHE A 41 0.09 16.14 -1.90
N THR A 42 -0.11 14.85 -1.58
CA THR A 42 0.49 14.23 -0.38
C THR A 42 2.01 14.31 -0.40
N LYS A 43 2.64 14.01 -1.55
CA LYS A 43 4.10 14.12 -1.73
C LYS A 43 4.58 15.57 -1.59
N GLN A 44 3.85 16.53 -2.15
CA GLN A 44 4.15 17.96 -2.00
C GLN A 44 4.02 18.43 -0.55
N ALA A 45 2.95 18.05 0.15
CA ALA A 45 2.75 18.37 1.55
C ALA A 45 3.84 17.75 2.44
N TYR A 46 4.25 16.51 2.16
CA TYR A 46 5.35 15.85 2.86
C TYR A 46 6.67 16.60 2.69
N LEU A 47 7.00 16.98 1.45
CA LEU A 47 8.20 17.75 1.15
C LEU A 47 8.17 19.14 1.81
N ALA A 48 7.06 19.84 1.72
CA ALA A 48 6.90 21.16 2.32
C ALA A 48 7.07 21.12 3.85
N ARG A 49 6.52 20.09 4.51
CA ARG A 49 6.49 19.95 5.96
C ARG A 49 7.78 19.38 6.55
N PHE A 50 8.27 18.27 6.01
CA PHE A 50 9.40 17.52 6.59
C PHE A 50 10.73 17.78 5.87
N LYS A 51 10.72 18.56 4.79
CA LYS A 51 11.89 18.87 3.95
C LYS A 51 12.58 17.62 3.39
N LYS A 52 11.79 16.55 3.18
CA LYS A 52 12.24 15.26 2.66
C LYS A 52 11.33 14.80 1.52
N ASN A 53 11.89 14.03 0.58
CA ASN A 53 11.08 13.36 -0.42
C ASN A 53 10.47 12.09 0.18
N LEU A 54 9.15 11.93 0.10
CA LEU A 54 8.42 10.82 0.70
C LEU A 54 8.91 9.44 0.20
N GLU A 55 9.12 9.28 -1.10
CA GLU A 55 9.56 8.00 -1.65
C GLU A 55 10.98 7.65 -1.18
N GLN A 56 11.88 8.63 -1.14
CA GLN A 56 13.24 8.43 -0.64
C GLN A 56 13.27 8.13 0.86
N ASP A 57 12.44 8.80 1.66
CA ASP A 57 12.36 8.60 3.12
C ASP A 57 11.73 7.24 3.47
N MET A 58 11.00 6.62 2.53
CA MET A 58 10.51 5.24 2.65
C MET A 58 11.58 4.19 2.30
N VAL A 59 12.67 4.55 1.62
CA VAL A 59 13.75 3.63 1.28
C VAL A 59 14.79 3.64 2.40
N THR A 60 14.63 2.74 3.38
CA THR A 60 15.57 2.55 4.50
C THR A 60 16.37 1.25 4.34
N ASP A 61 17.51 1.14 5.02
CA ASP A 61 18.30 -0.10 5.09
C ASP A 61 18.48 -0.54 6.56
N PRO A 62 17.96 -1.72 6.97
CA PRO A 62 17.17 -2.67 6.19
C PRO A 62 15.75 -2.15 5.87
N SER A 63 15.24 -2.50 4.68
CA SER A 63 13.89 -2.07 4.25
C SER A 63 12.80 -3.03 4.74
N HIS A 64 11.75 -2.49 5.37
CA HIS A 64 10.55 -3.24 5.69
C HIS A 64 9.81 -3.62 4.39
N PRO A 65 9.28 -4.85 4.24
CA PRO A 65 8.51 -5.24 3.07
C PRO A 65 7.37 -4.29 2.65
N TYR A 66 6.68 -3.65 3.59
CA TYR A 66 5.67 -2.65 3.28
C TYR A 66 6.25 -1.43 2.58
N GLN A 67 7.42 -0.94 2.98
CA GLN A 67 8.06 0.20 2.33
C GLN A 67 8.33 -0.11 0.85
N ARG A 68 8.89 -1.28 0.56
CA ARG A 68 9.15 -1.72 -0.83
C ARG A 68 7.87 -1.79 -1.66
N LEU A 69 6.80 -2.39 -1.12
CA LEU A 69 5.50 -2.48 -1.79
C LEU A 69 4.85 -1.11 -1.98
N LEU A 70 4.94 -0.23 -0.98
CA LEU A 70 4.39 1.13 -1.04
C LEU A 70 5.13 1.99 -2.05
N VAL A 71 6.46 1.92 -2.10
CA VAL A 71 7.28 2.59 -3.12
C VAL A 71 6.87 2.10 -4.49
N ALA A 72 6.75 0.79 -4.71
CA ALA A 72 6.28 0.26 -5.99
C ALA A 72 4.91 0.83 -6.38
N LEU A 73 3.92 0.80 -5.49
CA LEU A 73 2.59 1.39 -5.75
C LEU A 73 2.67 2.91 -6.01
N ALA A 74 3.54 3.62 -5.30
CA ALA A 74 3.77 5.04 -5.48
C ALA A 74 4.56 5.38 -6.74
N THR A 75 5.22 4.42 -7.41
CA THR A 75 5.89 4.63 -8.68
C THR A 75 4.96 4.39 -9.88
N SER A 76 3.85 3.66 -9.70
CA SER A 76 2.94 3.22 -10.79
C SER A 76 2.24 4.33 -11.60
N HIS A 77 2.49 5.60 -11.24
CA HIS A 77 1.84 6.82 -11.72
C HIS A 77 1.83 7.07 -13.24
N LYS A 78 2.53 6.27 -14.05
CA LYS A 78 2.52 6.43 -15.52
C LYS A 78 1.38 5.70 -16.24
N SER A 79 0.53 4.95 -15.54
CA SER A 79 -0.47 4.04 -16.14
C SER A 79 -1.93 4.33 -15.77
N HIS A 80 -2.20 5.49 -15.17
CA HIS A 80 -3.51 5.85 -14.60
C HIS A 80 -4.50 6.46 -15.61
N HIS A 81 -4.05 6.82 -16.80
CA HIS A 81 -4.89 7.39 -17.87
C HIS A 81 -5.42 6.33 -18.85
N ASP A 82 -4.94 5.10 -18.76
CA ASP A 82 -5.36 4.01 -19.63
C ASP A 82 -6.50 3.22 -18.98
N GLU A 83 -7.55 2.93 -19.75
CA GLU A 83 -8.58 1.99 -19.31
C GLU A 83 -7.96 0.62 -19.00
N PRO A 84 -8.40 -0.06 -17.93
CA PRO A 84 -7.87 -1.37 -17.59
C PRO A 84 -8.03 -2.40 -18.73
N SER A 85 -6.92 -2.95 -19.20
CA SER A 85 -6.89 -3.95 -20.27
C SER A 85 -7.05 -5.36 -19.72
N ARG A 86 -8.06 -6.07 -20.22
CA ARG A 86 -8.29 -7.50 -19.92
C ARG A 86 -7.15 -8.39 -20.40
N HIS A 87 -6.53 -8.06 -21.53
CA HIS A 87 -5.41 -8.84 -22.05
C HIS A 87 -4.21 -8.74 -21.11
N ILE A 88 -3.83 -7.51 -20.73
CA ILE A 88 -2.73 -7.26 -19.79
C ILE A 88 -3.04 -7.93 -18.45
N ALA A 89 -4.28 -7.84 -17.96
CA ALA A 89 -4.68 -8.48 -16.71
C ALA A 89 -4.52 -10.00 -16.72
N LYS A 90 -4.83 -10.68 -17.84
CA LYS A 90 -4.59 -12.12 -17.99
C LYS A 90 -3.10 -12.45 -18.03
N CYS A 91 -2.28 -11.61 -18.66
CA CYS A 91 -0.83 -11.77 -18.68
C CYS A 91 -0.23 -11.59 -17.27
N ASP A 92 -0.62 -10.54 -16.57
CA ASP A 92 -0.19 -10.27 -15.20
C ASP A 92 -0.69 -11.34 -14.21
N ALA A 93 -1.89 -11.91 -14.42
CA ALA A 93 -2.37 -13.05 -13.64
C ALA A 93 -1.47 -14.29 -13.77
N ARG A 94 -0.96 -14.57 -14.97
CA ARG A 94 0.02 -15.65 -15.16
C ARG A 94 1.35 -15.32 -14.48
N ARG A 95 1.85 -14.08 -14.63
CA ARG A 95 3.06 -13.62 -13.94
C ARG A 95 2.95 -13.74 -12.42
N LEU A 96 1.78 -13.43 -11.83
CA LEU A 96 1.51 -13.63 -10.41
C LEU A 96 1.62 -15.10 -10.00
N TYR A 97 1.15 -16.02 -10.85
CA TYR A 97 1.25 -17.46 -10.58
C TYR A 97 2.71 -17.95 -10.65
N ASP A 98 3.45 -17.50 -11.64
CA ASP A 98 4.85 -17.87 -11.83
C ASP A 98 5.72 -17.29 -10.69
N ALA A 99 5.54 -16.01 -10.38
CA ALA A 99 6.24 -15.31 -9.30
C ALA A 99 5.97 -15.90 -7.92
N LYS A 100 4.77 -16.47 -7.69
CA LYS A 100 4.43 -17.14 -6.43
C LYS A 100 5.35 -18.32 -6.12
N ASN A 101 5.90 -18.98 -7.14
CA ASN A 101 6.71 -20.19 -6.97
C ASN A 101 8.23 -19.91 -7.06
N GLY A 102 8.66 -18.66 -7.24
CA GLY A 102 10.06 -18.23 -7.10
C GLY A 102 11.07 -19.01 -7.96
N GLY A 103 10.67 -19.48 -9.15
CA GLY A 103 11.54 -20.33 -9.98
C GLY A 103 11.86 -21.71 -9.37
N GLY A 104 11.01 -22.22 -8.47
CA GLY A 104 11.15 -23.56 -7.87
C GLY A 104 11.73 -23.57 -6.44
N THR A 105 12.11 -22.42 -5.89
CA THR A 105 12.68 -22.30 -4.53
C THR A 105 11.65 -22.33 -3.41
N GLY A 106 10.35 -22.22 -3.74
CA GLY A 106 9.25 -22.23 -2.77
C GLY A 106 8.98 -20.88 -2.08
N SER A 107 9.79 -19.85 -2.34
CA SER A 107 9.55 -18.46 -1.90
C SER A 107 8.93 -17.62 -3.01
N VAL A 108 8.35 -16.46 -2.66
CA VAL A 108 7.83 -15.52 -3.66
C VAL A 108 8.97 -14.76 -4.33
N ASP A 109 8.91 -14.63 -5.66
CA ASP A 109 9.75 -13.71 -6.42
C ASP A 109 9.33 -12.26 -6.14
N GLU A 110 9.91 -11.69 -5.08
CA GLU A 110 9.59 -10.33 -4.64
C GLU A 110 9.86 -9.29 -5.73
N ALA A 111 10.94 -9.47 -6.51
CA ALA A 111 11.34 -8.54 -7.56
C ALA A 111 10.30 -8.48 -8.68
N ALA A 112 9.83 -9.64 -9.16
CA ALA A 112 8.78 -9.70 -10.17
C ALA A 112 7.46 -9.06 -9.71
N ILE A 113 7.10 -9.24 -8.42
CA ILE A 113 5.91 -8.60 -7.83
C ILE A 113 6.09 -7.08 -7.76
N LEU A 114 7.21 -6.59 -7.25
CA LEU A 114 7.50 -5.16 -7.12
C LEU A 114 7.57 -4.46 -8.49
N GLU A 115 8.19 -5.10 -9.47
CA GLU A 115 8.24 -4.60 -10.85
C GLU A 115 6.82 -4.48 -11.44
N MET A 116 5.98 -5.51 -11.27
CA MET A 116 4.61 -5.45 -11.76
C MET A 116 3.80 -4.34 -11.06
N PHE A 117 3.91 -4.22 -9.73
CA PHE A 117 3.17 -3.22 -8.96
C PHE A 117 3.61 -1.80 -9.29
N SER A 118 4.88 -1.59 -9.66
CA SER A 118 5.40 -0.30 -10.12
C SER A 118 5.03 0.09 -11.54
N LYS A 119 4.44 -0.81 -12.33
CA LYS A 119 4.05 -0.57 -13.73
C LYS A 119 2.53 -0.53 -13.96
N ARG A 120 1.72 -0.84 -12.95
CA ARG A 120 0.28 -1.04 -13.10
C ARG A 120 -0.52 -0.14 -12.16
N SER A 121 -1.52 0.53 -12.70
CA SER A 121 -2.48 1.31 -11.92
C SER A 121 -3.27 0.40 -10.98
N ILE A 122 -3.79 0.95 -9.88
CA ILE A 122 -4.62 0.19 -8.92
C ILE A 122 -5.81 -0.51 -9.61
N PRO A 123 -6.57 0.13 -10.54
CA PRO A 123 -7.62 -0.56 -11.28
C PRO A 123 -7.11 -1.74 -12.13
N GLN A 124 -5.95 -1.61 -12.77
CA GLN A 124 -5.34 -2.68 -13.56
C GLN A 124 -4.87 -3.85 -12.68
N LEU A 125 -4.22 -3.57 -11.54
CA LEU A 125 -3.83 -4.59 -10.56
C LEU A 125 -5.05 -5.35 -10.03
N ARG A 126 -6.15 -4.63 -9.73
CA ARG A 126 -7.41 -5.26 -9.33
C ARG A 126 -7.93 -6.20 -10.40
N LEU A 127 -7.91 -5.80 -11.68
CA LEU A 127 -8.34 -6.64 -12.79
C LEU A 127 -7.43 -7.88 -12.97
N ALA A 128 -6.11 -7.72 -12.79
CA ALA A 128 -5.15 -8.82 -12.83
C ALA A 128 -5.41 -9.85 -11.73
N LEU A 129 -5.65 -9.38 -10.49
CA LEU A 129 -6.00 -10.24 -9.36
C LEU A 129 -7.33 -10.95 -9.59
N CYS A 130 -8.36 -10.28 -10.13
CA CYS A 130 -9.63 -10.92 -10.51
C CYS A 130 -9.42 -12.01 -11.57
N SER A 131 -8.59 -11.71 -12.58
CA SER A 131 -8.25 -12.67 -13.64
C SER A 131 -7.49 -13.88 -13.07
N TYR A 132 -6.59 -13.69 -12.11
CA TYR A 132 -5.91 -14.77 -11.39
C TYR A 132 -6.92 -15.73 -10.76
N LYS A 133 -7.88 -15.18 -10.01
CA LYS A 133 -8.91 -16.00 -9.36
C LYS A 133 -9.72 -16.80 -10.37
N HIS A 134 -10.08 -16.18 -11.50
CA HIS A 134 -10.82 -16.84 -12.57
C HIS A 134 -10.01 -17.98 -13.21
N ILE A 135 -8.71 -17.78 -13.45
CA ILE A 135 -7.85 -18.77 -14.13
C ILE A 135 -7.50 -19.95 -13.21
N TYR A 136 -7.17 -19.67 -11.94
CA TYR A 136 -6.62 -20.67 -11.01
C TYR A 136 -7.61 -21.17 -9.96
N GLY A 137 -8.84 -20.66 -9.96
CA GLY A 137 -9.93 -21.13 -9.08
C GLY A 137 -9.81 -20.68 -7.62
N HIS A 138 -8.84 -19.83 -7.27
CA HIS A 138 -8.66 -19.34 -5.89
C HIS A 138 -8.04 -17.94 -5.84
N ASP A 139 -8.29 -17.21 -4.75
CA ASP A 139 -7.73 -15.88 -4.55
C ASP A 139 -6.19 -15.94 -4.39
N PHE A 140 -5.47 -14.99 -4.98
CA PHE A 140 -4.01 -14.92 -4.87
C PHE A 140 -3.53 -14.88 -3.40
N THR A 141 -4.27 -14.21 -2.52
CA THR A 141 -3.99 -14.19 -1.07
C THR A 141 -4.05 -15.57 -0.41
N LYS A 142 -4.88 -16.49 -0.92
CA LYS A 142 -4.92 -17.89 -0.46
C LYS A 142 -3.71 -18.66 -0.97
N ALA A 143 -3.25 -18.35 -2.18
CA ALA A 143 -2.04 -18.95 -2.74
C ALA A 143 -0.81 -18.59 -1.89
N LEU A 144 -0.70 -17.32 -1.48
CA LEU A 144 0.37 -16.82 -0.60
C LEU A 144 0.38 -17.43 0.81
N LYS A 145 -0.74 -17.98 1.31
CA LYS A 145 -0.76 -18.66 2.63
C LYS A 145 -0.12 -20.04 2.62
N LYS A 146 -0.09 -20.69 1.45
CA LYS A 146 0.37 -22.08 1.31
C LYS A 146 1.89 -22.18 1.19
N ASN A 147 2.54 -21.14 0.69
CA ASN A 147 3.99 -21.02 0.66
C ASN A 147 4.41 -20.29 1.94
N LEU A 148 5.23 -20.94 2.77
CA LEU A 148 5.61 -20.56 4.14
C LEU A 148 5.74 -19.04 4.33
N ALA A 149 5.11 -18.51 5.39
CA ALA A 149 4.84 -17.10 5.60
C ALA A 149 6.09 -16.28 5.97
N GLY A 150 6.81 -15.78 4.96
CA GLY A 150 7.77 -14.69 5.16
C GLY A 150 7.07 -13.34 5.38
N ASP A 151 7.82 -12.37 5.90
CA ASP A 151 7.31 -11.02 6.19
C ASP A 151 6.83 -10.30 4.93
N PHE A 152 7.43 -10.60 3.77
CA PHE A 152 7.00 -10.08 2.48
C PHE A 152 5.66 -10.66 2.05
N GLU A 153 5.45 -11.97 2.17
CA GLU A 153 4.20 -12.64 1.80
C GLU A 153 3.01 -12.20 2.67
N GLU A 154 3.24 -11.92 3.96
CA GLU A 154 2.21 -11.36 4.84
C GLU A 154 1.90 -9.91 4.46
N SER A 155 2.92 -9.09 4.22
CA SER A 155 2.75 -7.69 3.80
C SER A 155 2.04 -7.60 2.45
N LEU A 156 2.44 -8.42 1.47
CA LEU A 156 1.81 -8.53 0.16
C LEU A 156 0.35 -8.96 0.28
N ARG A 157 0.02 -9.91 1.17
CA ARG A 157 -1.37 -10.29 1.45
C ARG A 157 -2.21 -9.12 1.91
N VAL A 158 -1.67 -8.27 2.79
CA VAL A 158 -2.36 -7.09 3.28
C VAL A 158 -2.57 -6.08 2.16
N VAL A 159 -1.54 -5.80 1.36
CA VAL A 159 -1.63 -4.91 0.19
C VAL A 159 -2.69 -5.39 -0.80
N VAL A 160 -2.65 -6.67 -1.18
CA VAL A 160 -3.63 -7.27 -2.11
C VAL A 160 -5.06 -7.18 -1.56
N LYS A 161 -5.25 -7.41 -0.25
CA LYS A 161 -6.57 -7.20 0.39
C LYS A 161 -7.03 -5.75 0.27
N CYS A 162 -6.14 -4.78 0.47
CA CYS A 162 -6.48 -3.35 0.35
C CYS A 162 -6.85 -2.96 -1.09
N ILE A 163 -6.21 -3.57 -2.09
CA ILE A 163 -6.54 -3.36 -3.52
C ILE A 163 -7.96 -3.88 -3.83
N TYR A 164 -8.33 -5.06 -3.30
CA TYR A 164 -9.65 -5.68 -3.50
C TYR A 164 -10.78 -5.00 -2.73
N THR A 165 -10.57 -4.83 -1.43
CA THR A 165 -11.56 -4.33 -0.50
C THR A 165 -10.89 -3.22 0.29
N PRO A 166 -11.20 -1.94 0.01
CA PRO A 166 -10.79 -0.86 0.89
C PRO A 166 -11.37 -1.15 2.29
N SER A 167 -10.52 -1.58 3.22
CA SER A 167 -10.94 -2.07 4.54
C SER A 167 -11.38 -0.91 5.45
N LYS A 168 -12.14 -1.22 6.52
CA LYS A 168 -12.68 -0.28 7.51
C LYS A 168 -11.62 0.31 8.48
N TYR A 169 -10.33 -0.01 8.35
CA TYR A 169 -9.31 0.33 9.36
C TYR A 169 -8.97 1.82 9.39
N TYR A 170 -8.93 2.50 8.23
CA TYR A 170 -8.83 3.97 8.15
C TYR A 170 -9.87 4.68 9.03
N CYS A 171 -11.10 4.16 9.13
CA CYS A 171 -12.12 4.72 10.02
C CYS A 171 -11.75 4.54 11.51
N LYS A 172 -11.16 3.41 11.91
CA LYS A 172 -10.73 3.17 13.29
C LYS A 172 -9.54 4.02 13.71
N VAL A 173 -8.52 4.16 12.87
CA VAL A 173 -7.34 5.00 13.18
C VAL A 173 -7.71 6.47 13.17
N ASN A 174 -8.53 6.91 12.20
CA ASN A 174 -8.96 8.30 12.15
C ASN A 174 -9.89 8.66 13.31
N ASN A 175 -10.79 7.76 13.73
CA ASN A 175 -11.61 7.97 14.93
C ASN A 175 -10.77 7.98 16.21
N ARG A 176 -9.72 7.16 16.31
CA ARG A 176 -8.79 7.18 17.45
C ARG A 176 -7.95 8.46 17.50
N LYS A 177 -7.34 8.86 16.38
CA LYS A 177 -6.53 10.10 16.31
C LYS A 177 -7.41 11.35 16.49
N GLN A 178 -8.64 11.38 15.98
CA GLN A 178 -9.58 12.48 16.26
C GLN A 178 -10.07 12.50 17.71
N ALA A 179 -10.34 11.33 18.32
CA ALA A 179 -10.72 11.26 19.73
C ALA A 179 -9.57 11.73 20.65
N VAL A 180 -8.33 11.35 20.35
CA VAL A 180 -7.15 11.79 21.11
C VAL A 180 -6.90 13.29 20.94
N LEU A 181 -7.10 13.85 19.73
CA LEU A 181 -7.01 15.30 19.52
C LEU A 181 -8.13 16.05 20.24
N HIS A 182 -9.35 15.51 20.30
CA HIS A 182 -10.45 16.10 21.07
C HIS A 182 -10.20 16.03 22.59
N LEU A 183 -9.64 14.92 23.09
CA LEU A 183 -9.24 14.75 24.49
C LEU A 183 -8.11 15.72 24.87
N ASN A 184 -7.06 15.82 24.05
CA ASN A 184 -5.95 16.74 24.31
C ASN A 184 -6.38 18.21 24.24
N LEU A 185 -7.32 18.57 23.35
CA LEU A 185 -7.89 19.92 23.32
C LEU A 185 -8.78 20.16 24.56
N TYR A 186 -9.57 19.18 24.99
CA TYR A 186 -10.39 19.28 26.18
C TYR A 186 -9.56 19.49 27.45
N TYR A 187 -8.47 18.74 27.64
CA TYR A 187 -7.55 18.94 28.78
C TYR A 187 -6.79 20.27 28.73
N TYR A 188 -6.50 20.79 27.53
CA TYR A 188 -5.84 22.08 27.35
C TYR A 188 -6.78 23.27 27.62
N ILE A 189 -8.07 23.13 27.33
CA ILE A 189 -9.08 24.19 27.55
C ILE A 189 -9.70 24.11 28.95
N ALA A 190 -9.85 22.91 29.51
CA ALA A 190 -10.48 22.70 30.81
C ALA A 190 -9.55 22.98 32.00
N GLY A 191 -8.22 22.89 31.82
CA GLY A 191 -7.24 23.03 32.90
C GLY A 191 -7.43 22.00 34.04
N PRO A 192 -6.45 21.84 34.94
CA PRO A 192 -6.68 21.17 36.22
C PRO A 192 -7.57 22.00 37.15
#